data_AF-A0A382BEH7-F1
#
_entry.id   AF-A0A382BEH7-F1
#
_cell.length_a   1.000
_cell.length_b   1.000
_cell.length_c   1.000
_cell.angle_alpha   90.00
_cell.angle_beta   90.00
_cell.angle_gamma   90.00
#
_symmetry.space_group_name_H-M   'P 1'
#
loop_
_entity.id
_entity.type
_entity.pdbx_description
1 polymer ?
#
loop_
_entity_poly.entity_id
_entity_poly.type
_entity_poly.pdbx_seq_one_letter_code
_entity_poly.pdbx_strand_id
1 'polypeptide(L)'
;MQNEYDCLFCVVDLHAITVKQNPIELKNNTYEVVATYIASGIDPSKSIIFNQSNVSCHAELAWILNCVCRIGWLNRMTQFKEKAGHDKENASSGLFLYPTLMAADILLYKATHVPVGNDQKQHLELTRDIAQKFNNDFQAKDFFPLPEPFIDKGISRIMSLRNGLEKMSKSDESDYSRISLTDDNENIRKKIKKAKTADVVMPETEAEIKDLPEVNNLLNIFSGVTKKTKIELINTYKGKNFSGFKENLSEALVELISPINAEIIKLMDDRKYLDSIIKEGSEKANERAKKTLTEVYDIIGFVKNET
;
A
#
# COMPACT_ATOMS: atom_id res chain seq x y z
N MET A 1 3.72 -4.13 -14.76
CA MET A 1 3.17 -2.77 -14.53
C MET A 1 4.05 -1.69 -15.13
N GLN A 2 5.21 -1.35 -14.57
CA GLN A 2 6.02 -0.19 -15.02
C GLN A 2 6.48 -0.18 -16.49
N ASN A 3 6.47 -1.34 -17.19
CA ASN A 3 6.79 -1.41 -18.63
C ASN A 3 5.54 -1.26 -19.53
N GLU A 4 4.34 -1.31 -18.95
CA GLU A 4 3.05 -1.32 -19.66
C GLU A 4 2.18 -0.10 -19.33
N TYR A 5 2.45 0.54 -18.18
CA TYR A 5 1.66 1.65 -17.65
C TYR A 5 2.58 2.80 -17.22
N ASP A 6 2.05 4.02 -17.29
CA ASP A 6 2.64 5.22 -16.70
C ASP A 6 2.39 5.20 -15.18
N CYS A 7 3.38 4.74 -14.41
CA CYS A 7 3.24 4.46 -12.99
C CYS A 7 3.73 5.63 -12.11
N LEU A 8 2.90 5.98 -11.11
CA LEU A 8 3.25 6.90 -10.05
C LEU A 8 3.24 6.17 -8.71
N PHE A 9 4.32 6.32 -7.95
CA PHE A 9 4.50 5.77 -6.61
C PHE A 9 4.64 6.93 -5.62
N CYS A 10 3.54 7.25 -4.95
CA CYS A 10 3.49 8.32 -3.95
C CYS A 10 3.80 7.77 -2.56
N VAL A 11 4.79 8.36 -1.88
CA VAL A 11 5.03 8.12 -0.44
C VAL A 11 4.16 9.09 0.35
N VAL A 12 3.13 8.55 1.00
CA VAL A 12 2.00 9.32 1.55
C VAL A 12 2.22 9.80 2.99
N ASP A 13 3.19 10.68 3.18
CA ASP A 13 3.54 11.22 4.50
C ASP A 13 2.45 12.11 5.13
N LEU A 14 1.62 12.80 4.34
CA LEU A 14 0.46 13.56 4.85
C LEU A 14 -0.62 12.63 5.42
N HIS A 15 -0.79 11.42 4.88
CA HIS A 15 -1.68 10.41 5.46
C HIS A 15 -1.12 9.83 6.77
N ALA A 16 0.20 9.68 6.87
CA ALA A 16 0.84 9.09 8.05
C ALA A 16 0.58 9.92 9.32
N ILE A 17 0.52 11.24 9.21
CA ILE A 17 0.31 12.16 10.34
C ILE A 17 -1.15 12.27 10.81
N THR A 18 -2.09 11.51 10.21
CA THR A 18 -3.47 11.41 10.72
C THR A 18 -3.54 10.76 12.10
N VAL A 19 -2.49 10.03 12.47
CA VAL A 19 -2.21 9.53 13.83
C VAL A 19 -0.86 10.09 14.31
N LYS A 20 -0.60 10.00 15.61
CA LYS A 20 0.65 10.52 16.21
C LYS A 20 1.87 9.81 15.62
N GLN A 21 2.87 10.59 15.20
CA GLN A 21 4.15 10.11 14.67
C GLN A 21 5.33 10.64 15.49
N ASN A 22 6.41 9.87 15.57
CA ASN A 22 7.71 10.41 15.95
C ASN A 22 8.33 11.10 14.72
N PRO A 23 8.71 12.39 14.78
CA PRO A 23 9.22 13.10 13.62
C PRO A 23 10.51 12.52 13.01
N ILE A 24 11.39 11.96 13.84
CA ILE A 24 12.65 11.37 13.37
C ILE A 24 12.36 10.05 12.65
N GLU A 25 11.48 9.22 13.21
CA GLU A 25 11.07 7.95 12.60
C GLU A 25 10.29 8.18 11.32
N LEU A 26 9.35 9.14 11.28
CA LEU A 26 8.59 9.49 10.08
C LEU A 26 9.52 9.83 8.92
N LYS A 27 10.52 10.69 9.17
CA LYS A 27 11.52 11.05 8.17
C LYS A 27 12.29 9.84 7.67
N ASN A 28 12.79 8.99 8.58
CA ASN A 28 13.53 7.80 8.22
C ASN A 28 12.68 6.79 7.43
N ASN A 29 11.42 6.61 7.83
CA ASN A 29 10.46 5.71 7.18
C ASN A 29 10.14 6.18 5.76
N THR A 30 10.02 7.48 5.52
CA THR A 30 9.82 8.02 4.16
C THR A 30 10.96 7.58 3.23
N TYR A 31 12.21 7.71 3.67
CA TYR A 31 13.34 7.23 2.87
C TYR A 31 13.38 5.71 2.75
N GLU A 32 13.08 4.96 3.81
CA GLU A 32 13.06 3.50 3.78
C GLU A 32 12.03 2.99 2.77
N VAL A 33 10.86 3.63 2.65
CA VAL A 33 9.86 3.29 1.65
C VAL A 33 10.39 3.50 0.23
N VAL A 34 11.05 4.65 -0.04
CA VAL A 34 11.66 4.92 -1.35
C VAL A 34 12.76 3.89 -1.66
N ALA A 35 13.64 3.61 -0.71
CA ALA A 35 14.69 2.60 -0.86
C ALA A 35 14.07 1.21 -1.12
N THR A 36 13.01 0.86 -0.41
CA THR A 36 12.28 -0.41 -0.60
C THR A 36 11.66 -0.52 -1.98
N TYR A 37 11.08 0.55 -2.52
CA TYR A 37 10.55 0.57 -3.88
C TYR A 37 11.64 0.27 -4.91
N ILE A 38 12.78 0.97 -4.82
CA ILE A 38 13.90 0.80 -5.74
C ILE A 38 14.51 -0.60 -5.60
N ALA A 39 14.77 -1.06 -4.38
CA ALA A 39 15.31 -2.38 -4.09
C ALA A 39 14.39 -3.52 -4.54
N SER A 40 13.08 -3.29 -4.58
CA SER A 40 12.09 -4.23 -5.12
C SER A 40 11.97 -4.19 -6.65
N GLY A 41 12.77 -3.36 -7.32
CA GLY A 41 12.88 -3.30 -8.78
C GLY A 41 12.05 -2.20 -9.46
N ILE A 42 11.51 -1.22 -8.72
CA ILE A 42 10.90 -0.04 -9.35
C ILE A 42 12.03 0.84 -9.90
N ASP A 43 11.99 1.09 -11.20
CA ASP A 43 12.98 1.90 -11.91
C ASP A 43 12.54 3.37 -11.94
N PRO A 44 13.24 4.29 -11.23
CA PRO A 44 12.86 5.70 -11.19
C PRO A 44 13.06 6.43 -12.52
N SER A 45 13.74 5.82 -13.51
CA SER A 45 13.80 6.35 -14.87
C SER A 45 12.53 6.06 -15.68
N LYS A 46 11.75 5.05 -15.29
CA LYS A 46 10.52 4.61 -15.97
C LYS A 46 9.26 5.03 -15.23
N SER A 47 9.32 5.13 -13.90
CA SER A 47 8.20 5.46 -13.04
C SER A 47 8.52 6.69 -12.18
N ILE A 48 7.50 7.45 -11.79
CA ILE A 48 7.69 8.59 -10.90
C ILE A 48 7.56 8.12 -9.45
N ILE A 49 8.65 8.22 -8.67
CA ILE A 49 8.64 8.00 -7.22
C ILE A 49 8.78 9.34 -6.53
N PHE A 50 7.83 9.73 -5.68
CA PHE A 50 7.85 11.05 -5.05
C PHE A 50 7.23 11.04 -3.65
N ASN A 51 7.53 12.08 -2.87
CA ASN A 51 6.95 12.27 -1.54
C ASN A 51 5.73 13.21 -1.63
N GLN A 52 4.63 12.83 -1.00
CA GLN A 52 3.34 13.54 -1.11
C GLN A 52 3.46 15.00 -0.68
N SER A 53 4.05 15.28 0.48
CA SER A 53 4.21 16.65 1.00
C SER A 53 5.09 17.57 0.14
N ASN A 54 5.91 17.03 -0.78
CA ASN A 54 6.70 17.83 -1.71
C ASN A 54 5.88 18.37 -2.91
N VAL A 55 4.61 18.00 -3.03
CA VAL A 55 3.70 18.48 -4.08
C VAL A 55 2.47 19.12 -3.42
N SER A 56 2.49 20.45 -3.27
CA SER A 56 1.43 21.19 -2.54
C SER A 56 0.03 20.99 -3.11
N CYS A 57 -0.06 20.68 -4.42
CA CYS A 57 -1.32 20.46 -5.12
C CYS A 57 -2.20 19.40 -4.43
N HIS A 58 -1.62 18.41 -3.74
CA HIS A 58 -2.36 17.41 -2.97
C HIS A 58 -3.25 18.03 -1.90
N ALA A 59 -2.67 18.91 -1.08
CA ALA A 59 -3.40 19.60 -0.02
C ALA A 59 -4.40 20.62 -0.59
N GLU A 60 -4.01 21.34 -1.65
CA GLU A 60 -4.87 22.32 -2.32
C GLU A 60 -6.11 21.66 -2.93
N LEU A 61 -5.95 20.58 -3.70
CA LEU A 61 -7.08 19.86 -4.26
C LEU A 61 -7.89 19.17 -3.16
N ALA A 62 -7.27 18.60 -2.13
CA ALA A 62 -8.00 17.99 -1.01
C ALA A 62 -8.96 18.99 -0.34
N TRP A 63 -8.54 20.25 -0.17
CA TRP A 63 -9.42 21.31 0.33
C TRP A 63 -10.63 21.55 -0.58
N ILE A 64 -10.43 21.66 -1.89
CA ILE A 64 -11.52 21.82 -2.84
C ILE A 64 -12.46 20.61 -2.81
N LEU A 65 -11.92 19.40 -2.76
CA LEU A 65 -12.72 18.17 -2.71
C LEU A 65 -13.47 18.02 -1.38
N ASN A 66 -13.00 18.61 -0.28
CA ASN A 66 -13.77 18.69 0.97
C ASN A 66 -15.06 19.51 0.78
N CYS A 67 -15.06 20.52 -0.09
CA CYS A 67 -16.25 21.31 -0.41
C CYS A 67 -17.25 20.55 -1.31
N VAL A 68 -16.81 19.47 -1.96
CA VAL A 68 -17.65 18.60 -2.80
C VAL A 68 -18.16 17.39 -2.01
N CYS A 69 -17.29 16.79 -1.19
CA CYS A 69 -17.57 15.61 -0.41
C CYS A 69 -18.61 15.90 0.67
N ARG A 70 -19.63 15.04 0.78
CA ARG A 70 -20.67 15.19 1.81
C ARG A 70 -20.20 14.56 3.13
N ILE A 71 -20.47 15.23 4.25
CA ILE A 71 -20.22 14.71 5.61
C ILE A 71 -20.81 13.30 5.79
N GLY A 72 -22.02 13.05 5.26
CA GLY A 72 -22.67 11.75 5.34
C GLY A 72 -21.92 10.61 4.64
N TRP A 73 -21.10 10.91 3.63
CA TRP A 73 -20.26 9.92 2.95
C TRP A 73 -19.10 9.48 3.84
N LEU A 74 -18.41 10.45 4.45
CA LEU A 74 -17.32 10.20 5.39
C LEU A 74 -17.79 9.46 6.65
N ASN A 75 -18.95 9.83 7.21
CA ASN A 75 -19.55 9.15 8.37
C ASN A 75 -19.82 7.64 8.16
N ARG A 76 -19.91 7.19 6.90
CA ARG A 76 -20.14 5.77 6.57
C ARG A 76 -18.85 4.98 6.36
N MET A 77 -17.69 5.63 6.37
CA MET A 77 -16.41 4.95 6.20
C MET A 77 -16.14 3.99 7.35
N THR A 78 -15.94 2.71 7.02
CA THR A 78 -15.68 1.66 8.02
C THR A 78 -14.36 1.92 8.74
N GLN A 79 -13.33 2.33 7.99
CA GLN A 79 -12.01 2.63 8.54
C GLN A 79 -12.03 3.77 9.58
N PHE A 80 -12.84 4.80 9.37
CA PHE A 80 -13.00 5.87 10.37
C PHE A 80 -13.66 5.31 11.63
N LYS A 81 -14.73 4.51 11.50
CA LYS A 81 -15.43 3.92 12.65
C LYS A 81 -14.54 2.97 13.46
N GLU A 82 -13.72 2.18 12.78
CA GLU A 82 -12.79 1.24 13.42
C GLU A 82 -11.63 1.98 14.11
N LYS A 83 -11.01 2.96 13.44
CA LYS A 83 -9.84 3.66 13.98
C LYS A 83 -10.18 4.72 15.03
N ALA A 84 -11.32 5.40 14.91
CA ALA A 84 -11.80 6.33 15.93
C ALA A 84 -12.31 5.62 17.19
N GLY A 85 -12.67 4.34 17.07
CA GLY A 85 -13.15 3.52 18.17
C GLY A 85 -14.41 4.08 18.84
N HIS A 86 -14.47 3.93 20.16
CA HIS A 86 -15.61 4.39 20.97
C HIS A 86 -15.65 5.91 21.18
N ASP A 87 -14.48 6.57 21.20
CA ASP A 87 -14.37 7.99 21.47
C ASP A 87 -14.04 8.78 20.20
N LYS A 88 -15.09 8.95 19.38
CA LYS A 88 -14.99 9.62 18.08
C LYS A 88 -14.67 11.11 18.20
N GLU A 89 -14.95 11.73 19.34
CA GLU A 89 -14.71 13.16 19.56
C GLU A 89 -13.22 13.46 19.72
N ASN A 90 -12.45 12.50 20.23
CA ASN A 90 -10.99 12.60 20.32
C ASN A 90 -10.25 12.24 19.02
N ALA A 91 -10.95 11.79 17.97
CA ALA A 91 -10.34 11.53 16.69
C ALA A 91 -9.89 12.84 16.01
N SER A 92 -8.72 12.83 15.38
CA SER A 92 -8.26 13.98 14.60
C SER A 92 -9.20 14.22 13.40
N SER A 93 -9.41 15.48 13.03
CA SER A 93 -10.13 15.82 11.80
C SER A 93 -9.43 15.22 10.56
N GLY A 94 -8.11 15.10 10.60
CA GLY A 94 -7.33 14.41 9.57
C GLY A 94 -7.75 12.94 9.39
N LEU A 95 -7.99 12.21 10.48
CA LEU A 95 -8.48 10.82 10.40
C LEU A 95 -9.88 10.72 9.76
N PHE A 96 -10.70 11.76 9.89
CA PHE A 96 -12.00 11.83 9.25
C PHE A 96 -11.92 12.24 7.77
N LEU A 97 -11.01 13.16 7.44
CA LEU A 97 -10.91 13.80 6.13
C LEU A 97 -9.90 13.14 5.19
N TYR A 98 -9.01 12.26 5.65
CA TYR A 98 -8.02 11.64 4.75
C TYR A 98 -8.61 10.93 3.51
N PRO A 99 -9.86 10.42 3.48
CA PRO A 99 -10.43 9.88 2.25
C PRO A 99 -10.55 10.90 1.11
N THR A 100 -10.75 12.20 1.40
CA THR A 100 -10.76 13.24 0.36
C THR A 100 -9.34 13.62 -0.09
N LEU A 101 -8.37 13.54 0.82
CA LEU A 101 -6.95 13.64 0.46
C LEU A 101 -6.54 12.49 -0.47
N MET A 102 -6.97 11.26 -0.19
CA MET A 102 -6.76 10.12 -1.08
C MET A 102 -7.39 10.35 -2.46
N ALA A 103 -8.60 10.93 -2.51
CA ALA A 103 -9.22 11.30 -3.78
C ALA A 103 -8.39 12.34 -4.54
N ALA A 104 -7.84 13.35 -3.84
CA ALA A 104 -6.94 14.33 -4.45
C ALA A 104 -5.66 13.68 -5.01
N ASP A 105 -5.05 12.77 -4.25
CA ASP A 105 -3.84 12.04 -4.65
C ASP A 105 -4.02 11.30 -5.98
N ILE A 106 -5.22 10.75 -6.22
CA ILE A 106 -5.56 9.99 -7.42
C ILE A 106 -5.94 10.93 -8.57
N LEU A 107 -6.80 11.92 -8.30
CA LEU A 107 -7.44 12.74 -9.32
C LEU A 107 -6.51 13.82 -9.90
N LEU A 108 -5.51 14.29 -9.15
CA LEU A 108 -4.48 15.22 -9.66
C LEU A 108 -3.77 14.68 -10.89
N TYR A 109 -3.56 13.37 -10.94
CA TYR A 109 -2.85 12.72 -12.04
C TYR A 109 -3.78 12.09 -13.06
N LYS A 110 -5.10 12.34 -12.97
CA LYS A 110 -6.13 11.73 -13.83
C LYS A 110 -5.95 10.22 -13.92
N ALA A 111 -5.61 9.56 -12.82
CA ALA A 111 -5.31 8.14 -12.81
C ALA A 111 -6.55 7.33 -13.22
N THR A 112 -6.35 6.37 -14.13
CA THR A 112 -7.43 5.49 -14.61
C THR A 112 -7.56 4.22 -13.79
N HIS A 113 -6.45 3.77 -13.18
CA HIS A 113 -6.39 2.55 -12.39
C HIS A 113 -5.61 2.78 -11.11
N VAL A 114 -6.10 2.23 -10.00
CA VAL A 114 -5.45 2.34 -8.68
C VAL A 114 -5.32 0.95 -8.05
N PRO A 115 -4.11 0.46 -7.76
CA PRO A 115 -3.92 -0.76 -7.00
C PRO A 115 -4.40 -0.56 -5.56
N VAL A 116 -5.47 -1.25 -5.18
CA VAL A 116 -6.04 -1.14 -3.84
C VAL A 116 -6.28 -2.52 -3.24
N GLY A 117 -5.95 -2.67 -1.95
CA GLY A 117 -6.40 -3.82 -1.18
C GLY A 117 -7.91 -3.75 -0.90
N ASN A 118 -8.50 -4.88 -0.50
CA ASN A 118 -9.93 -4.95 -0.13
C ASN A 118 -10.32 -3.90 0.92
N ASP A 119 -9.40 -3.57 1.82
CA ASP A 119 -9.57 -2.59 2.91
C ASP A 119 -9.63 -1.13 2.43
N GLN A 120 -9.18 -0.84 1.21
CA GLN A 120 -9.17 0.50 0.61
C GLN A 120 -10.21 0.66 -0.50
N LYS A 121 -10.94 -0.39 -0.86
CA LYS A 121 -11.96 -0.36 -1.91
C LYS A 121 -13.02 0.72 -1.64
N GLN A 122 -13.46 0.86 -0.39
CA GLN A 122 -14.46 1.87 -0.01
C GLN A 122 -13.98 3.31 -0.26
N HIS A 123 -12.69 3.60 -0.06
CA HIS A 123 -12.14 4.93 -0.35
C HIS A 123 -12.02 5.18 -1.85
N LEU A 124 -11.73 4.15 -2.65
CA LEU A 124 -11.73 4.27 -4.10
C LEU A 124 -13.14 4.53 -4.65
N GLU A 125 -14.17 3.87 -4.12
CA GLU A 125 -15.56 4.19 -4.46
C GLU A 125 -15.92 5.64 -4.09
N LEU A 126 -15.50 6.12 -2.91
CA LEU A 126 -15.69 7.54 -2.56
C LEU A 126 -14.96 8.48 -3.53
N THR A 127 -13.76 8.12 -3.98
CA THR A 127 -13.03 8.91 -4.96
C THR A 127 -13.83 9.04 -6.26
N ARG A 128 -14.47 7.96 -6.71
CA ARG A 128 -15.36 7.96 -7.88
C ARG A 128 -16.61 8.81 -7.65
N ASP A 129 -17.24 8.71 -6.49
CA ASP A 129 -18.40 9.53 -6.12
C ASP A 129 -18.07 11.03 -6.11
N ILE A 130 -16.91 11.39 -5.55
CA ILE A 130 -16.40 12.78 -5.53
C ILE A 130 -16.11 13.27 -6.95
N ALA A 131 -15.42 12.49 -7.77
CA ALA A 131 -15.11 12.84 -9.16
C ALA A 131 -16.40 13.06 -9.97
N GLN A 132 -17.35 12.13 -9.90
CA GLN A 132 -18.63 12.24 -10.57
C GLN A 132 -19.43 13.46 -10.11
N LYS A 133 -19.42 13.75 -8.80
CA LYS A 133 -20.11 14.91 -8.24
C LYS A 133 -19.45 16.21 -8.69
N PHE A 134 -18.12 16.32 -8.66
CA PHE A 134 -17.40 17.50 -9.16
C PHE A 134 -17.75 17.77 -10.63
N ASN A 135 -17.65 16.75 -11.48
CA ASN A 135 -17.97 16.86 -12.91
C ASN A 135 -19.41 17.37 -13.14
N ASN A 136 -20.36 16.94 -12.31
CA ASN A 136 -21.77 17.35 -12.42
C ASN A 136 -22.02 18.76 -11.88
N ASP A 137 -21.56 19.06 -10.66
CA ASP A 137 -21.82 20.33 -9.98
C ASP A 137 -21.26 21.52 -10.76
N PHE A 138 -20.08 21.36 -11.35
CA PHE A 138 -19.40 22.41 -12.12
C PHE A 138 -19.61 22.28 -13.63
N GLN A 139 -20.50 21.40 -14.09
CA GLN A 139 -20.78 21.17 -15.52
C GLN A 139 -19.52 20.81 -16.34
N ALA A 140 -18.49 20.27 -15.68
CA ALA A 140 -17.21 19.86 -16.25
C ALA A 140 -17.26 18.37 -16.62
N LYS A 141 -18.13 18.02 -17.57
CA LYS A 141 -18.37 16.62 -17.95
C LYS A 141 -17.07 15.92 -18.34
N ASP A 142 -16.86 14.72 -17.80
CA ASP A 142 -15.70 13.86 -18.05
C ASP A 142 -14.34 14.49 -17.69
N PHE A 143 -14.33 15.58 -16.91
CA PHE A 143 -13.10 16.25 -16.50
C PHE A 143 -12.23 15.36 -15.62
N PHE A 144 -12.76 14.88 -14.49
CA PHE A 144 -12.11 13.84 -13.70
C PHE A 144 -12.52 12.46 -14.20
N PRO A 145 -11.57 11.55 -14.46
CA PRO A 145 -11.90 10.16 -14.73
C PRO A 145 -12.46 9.49 -13.48
N LEU A 146 -13.18 8.39 -13.68
CA LEU A 146 -13.62 7.51 -12.60
C LEU A 146 -12.60 6.38 -12.48
N PRO A 147 -11.67 6.41 -11.51
CA PRO A 147 -10.61 5.42 -11.40
C PRO A 147 -11.19 4.03 -11.09
N GLU A 148 -10.63 3.00 -11.73
CA GLU A 148 -11.00 1.61 -11.52
C GLU A 148 -9.99 0.89 -10.62
N PRO A 149 -10.40 -0.12 -9.82
CA PRO A 149 -9.47 -0.89 -9.03
C PRO A 149 -8.56 -1.73 -9.94
N PHE A 150 -7.25 -1.65 -9.74
CA PHE A 150 -6.31 -2.57 -10.37
C PHE A 150 -6.24 -3.86 -9.53
N ILE A 151 -6.90 -4.92 -10.00
CA ILE A 151 -6.90 -6.23 -9.34
C ILE A 151 -5.96 -7.15 -10.12
N ASP A 152 -4.81 -7.46 -9.54
CA ASP A 152 -3.96 -8.51 -10.08
C ASP A 152 -4.57 -9.88 -9.74
N LYS A 153 -4.94 -10.64 -10.78
CA LYS A 153 -5.59 -11.94 -10.64
C LYS A 153 -4.66 -13.03 -10.10
N GLY A 154 -3.35 -12.78 -10.03
CA GLY A 154 -2.35 -13.79 -9.64
C GLY A 154 -1.90 -13.76 -8.18
N ILE A 155 -2.27 -12.76 -7.38
CA ILE A 155 -1.69 -12.57 -6.04
C ILE A 155 -2.64 -13.06 -4.95
N SER A 156 -2.27 -14.16 -4.29
CA SER A 156 -2.97 -14.62 -3.09
C SER A 156 -2.76 -13.66 -1.92
N ARG A 157 -3.84 -13.31 -1.21
CA ARG A 157 -3.77 -12.52 0.03
C ARG A 157 -2.91 -13.23 1.06
N ILE A 158 -1.89 -12.53 1.58
CA ILE A 158 -1.01 -13.04 2.64
C ILE A 158 -1.57 -12.68 4.01
N MET A 159 -1.67 -13.68 4.88
CA MET A 159 -2.27 -13.60 6.22
C MET A 159 -1.19 -13.54 7.30
N SER A 160 -1.58 -13.17 8.52
CA SER A 160 -0.69 -13.15 9.68
C SER A 160 -0.11 -14.54 9.94
N LEU A 161 1.18 -14.59 10.28
CA LEU A 161 1.87 -15.81 10.68
C LEU A 161 1.38 -16.34 12.04
N ARG A 162 0.63 -15.55 12.81
CA ARG A 162 0.08 -15.92 14.12
C ARG A 162 -1.40 -16.25 14.05
N ASN A 163 -2.14 -15.66 13.11
CA ASN A 163 -3.57 -15.86 12.93
C ASN A 163 -3.90 -15.91 11.42
N GLY A 164 -4.20 -17.10 10.90
CA GLY A 164 -4.47 -17.32 9.48
C GLY A 164 -5.76 -16.64 8.97
N LEU A 165 -6.60 -16.12 9.87
CA LEU A 165 -7.84 -15.41 9.54
C LEU A 165 -7.65 -13.89 9.43
N GLU A 166 -6.54 -13.36 9.93
CA GLU A 166 -6.22 -11.94 9.91
C GLU A 166 -5.21 -11.61 8.82
N LYS A 167 -5.41 -10.49 8.12
CA LYS A 167 -4.45 -10.02 7.10
C LYS A 167 -3.13 -9.68 7.78
N MET A 168 -2.01 -10.01 7.15
CA MET A 168 -0.71 -9.52 7.61
C MET A 168 -0.73 -7.98 7.63
N SER A 169 -0.36 -7.38 8.77
CA SER A 169 -0.34 -5.93 8.96
C SER A 169 1.02 -5.46 9.44
N LYS A 170 1.50 -4.34 8.88
CA LYS A 170 2.72 -3.67 9.34
C LYS A 170 2.55 -3.08 10.75
N SER A 171 1.31 -2.75 11.15
CA SER A 171 1.00 -2.10 12.43
C SER A 171 0.57 -3.08 13.53
N ASP A 172 0.65 -4.39 13.30
CA ASP A 172 0.38 -5.39 14.33
C ASP A 172 1.43 -5.31 15.45
N GLU A 173 0.99 -5.36 16.72
CA GLU A 173 1.90 -5.29 17.88
C GLU A 173 2.91 -6.44 17.90
N SER A 174 2.50 -7.61 17.42
CA SER A 174 3.37 -8.78 17.37
C SER A 174 4.22 -8.75 16.10
N ASP A 175 5.52 -8.51 16.24
CA ASP A 175 6.45 -8.61 15.12
C ASP A 175 6.51 -10.03 14.49
N TYR A 176 6.13 -11.06 15.25
CA TYR A 176 6.02 -12.44 14.75
C TYR A 176 4.80 -12.69 13.86
N SER A 177 3.90 -11.71 13.68
CA SER A 177 2.76 -11.80 12.77
C SER A 177 3.13 -11.61 11.29
N ARG A 178 4.32 -11.06 11.00
CA ARG A 178 4.71 -10.59 9.67
C ARG A 178 6.16 -10.93 9.33
N ILE A 179 6.49 -10.88 8.04
CA ILE A 179 7.87 -10.82 7.54
C ILE A 179 8.06 -9.45 6.91
N SER A 180 9.09 -8.72 7.34
CA SER A 180 9.47 -7.43 6.76
C SER A 180 10.55 -7.62 5.70
N LEU A 181 10.57 -6.77 4.66
CA LEU A 181 11.68 -6.77 3.68
C LEU A 181 13.01 -6.30 4.30
N THR A 182 12.93 -5.67 5.47
CA THR A 182 14.08 -5.27 6.28
C THR A 182 14.53 -6.35 7.28
N ASP A 183 13.83 -7.49 7.38
CA ASP A 183 14.24 -8.59 8.26
C ASP A 183 15.54 -9.23 7.75
N ASP A 184 16.48 -9.47 8.66
CA ASP A 184 17.65 -10.30 8.38
C ASP A 184 17.30 -11.81 8.29
N ASN A 185 18.27 -12.59 7.83
CA ASN A 185 18.09 -14.01 7.58
C ASN A 185 17.73 -14.80 8.85
N GLU A 186 18.22 -14.40 10.02
CA GLU A 186 17.92 -15.06 11.29
C GLU A 186 16.47 -14.77 11.70
N ASN A 187 16.05 -13.52 11.58
CA ASN A 187 14.70 -13.08 11.91
C ASN A 187 13.66 -13.73 11.00
N ILE A 188 13.91 -13.83 9.68
CA ILE A 188 13.03 -14.56 8.76
C ILE A 188 12.85 -16.01 9.21
N ARG A 189 13.95 -16.74 9.44
CA ARG A 189 13.92 -18.14 9.90
C ARG A 189 13.19 -18.29 11.23
N LYS A 190 13.45 -17.40 12.18
CA LYS A 190 12.84 -17.40 13.52
C LYS A 190 11.34 -17.17 13.45
N LYS A 191 10.89 -16.22 12.62
CA LYS A 191 9.47 -15.89 12.43
C LYS A 191 8.71 -17.03 11.77
N ILE A 192 9.25 -17.63 10.71
CA ILE A 192 8.62 -18.80 10.05
C ILE A 192 8.61 -20.03 10.96
N LYS A 193 9.69 -20.28 11.71
CA LYS A 193 9.74 -21.36 12.71
C LYS A 193 8.59 -21.24 13.72
N LYS A 194 8.33 -20.02 14.21
CA LYS A 194 7.27 -19.69 15.18
C LYS A 194 5.88 -19.44 14.57
N ALA A 195 5.75 -19.47 13.24
CA ALA A 195 4.47 -19.31 12.58
C ALA A 195 3.50 -20.41 13.06
N LYS A 196 2.25 -20.05 13.28
CA LYS A 196 1.22 -21.00 13.70
C LYS A 196 0.97 -22.01 12.57
N THR A 197 0.76 -23.26 12.95
CA THR A 197 0.32 -24.35 12.06
C THR A 197 -0.83 -25.08 12.76
N ALA A 198 -1.21 -26.23 12.26
CA ALA A 198 -2.17 -27.11 12.90
C ALA A 198 -1.47 -28.22 13.71
N ASP A 199 -2.18 -28.82 14.66
CA ASP A 199 -1.72 -29.97 15.44
C ASP A 199 -2.02 -31.28 14.70
N VAL A 200 -1.54 -31.35 13.45
CA VAL A 200 -1.67 -32.47 12.53
C VAL A 200 -0.39 -32.58 11.68
N VAL A 201 -0.24 -33.65 10.92
CA VAL A 201 0.77 -33.71 9.84
C VAL A 201 0.29 -32.91 8.61
N MET A 202 1.19 -32.66 7.66
CA MET A 202 0.82 -32.02 6.39
C MET A 202 -0.29 -32.82 5.70
N PRO A 203 -1.45 -32.20 5.38
CA PRO A 203 -2.56 -32.87 4.71
C PRO A 203 -2.18 -33.45 3.34
N GLU A 204 -2.95 -34.42 2.87
CA GLU A 204 -2.67 -35.09 1.59
C GLU A 204 -3.32 -34.37 0.39
N THR A 205 -4.38 -33.60 0.64
CA THR A 205 -5.18 -32.96 -0.40
C THR A 205 -5.43 -31.49 -0.10
N GLU A 206 -5.68 -30.68 -1.15
CA GLU A 206 -6.08 -29.28 -0.97
C GLU A 206 -7.42 -29.13 -0.25
N ALA A 207 -8.31 -30.12 -0.38
CA ALA A 207 -9.61 -30.10 0.28
C ALA A 207 -9.47 -30.10 1.81
N GLU A 208 -8.53 -30.88 2.34
CA GLU A 208 -8.23 -30.94 3.78
C GLU A 208 -7.60 -29.65 4.33
N ILE A 209 -6.97 -28.84 3.46
CA ILE A 209 -6.30 -27.59 3.84
C ILE A 209 -7.31 -26.44 3.98
N LYS A 210 -8.50 -26.58 3.39
CA LYS A 210 -9.54 -25.53 3.39
C LYS A 210 -9.90 -25.06 4.78
N ASP A 211 -9.91 -25.96 5.75
CA ASP A 211 -10.26 -25.69 7.15
C ASP A 211 -9.02 -25.40 8.03
N LEU A 212 -7.84 -25.29 7.43
CA LEU A 212 -6.54 -25.02 8.08
C LEU A 212 -5.94 -23.71 7.55
N PRO A 213 -6.48 -22.54 7.96
CA PRO A 213 -6.12 -21.25 7.36
C PRO A 213 -4.64 -20.91 7.52
N GLU A 214 -4.01 -21.28 8.64
CA GLU A 214 -2.57 -21.07 8.84
C GLU A 214 -1.71 -21.90 7.90
N VAL A 215 -2.07 -23.17 7.67
CA VAL A 215 -1.36 -24.07 6.74
C VAL A 215 -1.51 -23.56 5.31
N ASN A 216 -2.73 -23.18 4.93
CA ASN A 216 -3.02 -22.59 3.63
C ASN A 216 -2.23 -21.29 3.40
N ASN A 217 -2.09 -20.43 4.43
CA ASN A 217 -1.30 -19.22 4.33
C ASN A 217 0.18 -19.51 4.07
N LEU A 218 0.80 -20.44 4.80
CA LEU A 218 2.20 -20.79 4.56
C LEU A 218 2.41 -21.43 3.18
N LEU A 219 1.47 -22.23 2.68
CA LEU A 219 1.50 -22.76 1.32
C LEU A 219 1.38 -21.66 0.26
N ASN A 220 0.50 -20.67 0.47
CA ASN A 220 0.40 -19.49 -0.40
C ASN A 220 1.75 -18.75 -0.47
N ILE A 221 2.36 -18.48 0.69
CA ILE A 221 3.66 -17.80 0.75
C ILE A 221 4.71 -18.64 0.01
N PHE A 222 4.79 -19.94 0.31
CA PHE A 222 5.80 -20.81 -0.29
C PHE A 222 5.64 -20.93 -1.81
N SER A 223 4.39 -21.06 -2.27
CA SER A 223 4.04 -21.04 -3.69
C SER A 223 4.44 -19.71 -4.34
N GLY A 224 4.15 -18.57 -3.70
CA GLY A 224 4.49 -17.25 -4.20
C GLY A 224 6.00 -17.02 -4.36
N VAL A 225 6.81 -17.48 -3.41
CA VAL A 225 8.27 -17.26 -3.46
C VAL A 225 9.00 -18.25 -4.37
N THR A 226 8.52 -19.49 -4.48
CA THR A 226 9.17 -20.52 -5.32
C THR A 226 8.54 -20.70 -6.69
N LYS A 227 7.37 -20.10 -6.94
CA LYS A 227 6.52 -20.33 -8.11
C LYS A 227 6.04 -21.78 -8.30
N LYS A 228 6.27 -22.66 -7.32
CA LYS A 228 5.69 -24.01 -7.28
C LYS A 228 4.21 -23.92 -6.99
N THR A 229 3.42 -24.82 -7.55
CA THR A 229 2.00 -24.96 -7.24
C THR A 229 1.81 -25.52 -5.83
N LYS A 230 0.65 -25.25 -5.21
CA LYS A 230 0.31 -25.86 -3.92
C LYS A 230 0.30 -27.38 -3.99
N ILE A 231 -0.24 -27.95 -5.06
CA ILE A 231 -0.28 -29.40 -5.29
C ILE A 231 1.12 -30.01 -5.24
N GLU A 232 2.12 -29.39 -5.89
CA GLU A 232 3.51 -29.86 -5.84
C GLU A 232 4.08 -29.81 -4.42
N LEU A 233 3.81 -28.73 -3.68
CA LEU A 233 4.24 -28.59 -2.29
C LEU A 233 3.57 -29.65 -1.40
N ILE A 234 2.25 -29.84 -1.52
CA ILE A 234 1.50 -30.86 -0.78
C ILE A 234 2.09 -32.24 -1.07
N ASN A 235 2.29 -32.60 -2.33
CA ASN A 235 2.88 -33.89 -2.71
C ASN A 235 4.29 -34.11 -2.13
N THR A 236 5.06 -33.04 -1.96
CA THR A 236 6.43 -33.10 -1.40
C THR A 236 6.42 -33.35 0.12
N TYR A 237 5.43 -32.80 0.83
CA TYR A 237 5.41 -32.75 2.29
C TYR A 237 4.31 -33.58 2.96
N LYS A 238 3.34 -34.12 2.21
CA LYS A 238 2.22 -34.90 2.75
C LYS A 238 2.69 -36.00 3.71
N GLY A 239 1.97 -36.14 4.83
CA GLY A 239 2.30 -37.11 5.89
C GLY A 239 3.54 -36.78 6.72
N LYS A 240 4.28 -35.69 6.42
CA LYS A 240 5.42 -35.23 7.23
C LYS A 240 4.97 -34.19 8.26
N ASN A 241 5.80 -34.01 9.28
CA ASN A 241 5.68 -32.88 10.19
C ASN A 241 6.01 -31.54 9.48
N PHE A 242 5.63 -30.42 10.09
CA PHE A 242 5.83 -29.10 9.51
C PHE A 242 7.26 -28.55 9.63
N SER A 243 8.18 -29.23 10.34
CA SER A 243 9.52 -28.67 10.60
C SER A 243 10.34 -28.52 9.31
N GLY A 244 10.43 -29.58 8.51
CA GLY A 244 11.14 -29.54 7.23
C GLY A 244 10.47 -28.63 6.20
N PHE A 245 9.14 -28.53 6.23
CA PHE A 245 8.39 -27.57 5.41
C PHE A 245 8.75 -26.12 5.76
N LYS A 246 8.76 -25.78 7.06
CA LYS A 246 9.09 -24.44 7.55
C LYS A 246 10.55 -24.08 7.30
N GLU A 247 11.46 -25.04 7.41
CA GLU A 247 12.89 -24.85 7.10
C GLU A 247 13.07 -24.47 5.64
N ASN A 248 12.54 -25.26 4.71
CA ASN A 248 12.65 -24.97 3.28
C ASN A 248 11.90 -23.69 2.86
N LEU A 249 10.77 -23.38 3.49
CA LEU A 249 10.09 -22.09 3.30
C LEU A 249 10.97 -20.93 3.77
N SER A 250 11.64 -21.08 4.91
CA SER A 250 12.54 -20.05 5.44
C SER A 250 13.69 -19.78 4.48
N GLU A 251 14.32 -20.83 3.95
CA GLU A 251 15.42 -20.67 2.99
C GLU A 251 14.96 -20.01 1.69
N ALA A 252 13.79 -20.38 1.17
CA ALA A 252 13.23 -19.74 -0.03
C ALA A 252 12.90 -18.25 0.19
N LEU A 253 12.42 -17.88 1.38
CA LEU A 253 12.20 -16.48 1.75
C LEU A 253 13.52 -15.71 1.90
N VAL A 254 14.53 -16.32 2.52
CA VAL A 254 15.88 -15.74 2.66
C VAL A 254 16.47 -15.49 1.28
N GLU A 255 16.46 -16.48 0.38
CA GLU A 255 16.97 -16.33 -0.98
C GLU A 255 16.32 -15.17 -1.74
N LEU A 256 15.01 -14.95 -1.55
CA LEU A 256 14.27 -13.86 -2.17
C LEU A 256 14.52 -12.50 -1.51
N ILE A 257 14.50 -12.43 -0.18
CA ILE A 257 14.47 -11.16 0.57
C ILE A 257 15.87 -10.64 0.85
N SER A 258 16.88 -11.49 1.08
CA SER A 258 18.24 -11.02 1.43
C SER A 258 18.84 -10.06 0.39
N PRO A 259 18.72 -10.28 -0.93
CA PRO A 259 19.22 -9.33 -1.92
C PRO A 259 18.49 -7.98 -1.87
N ILE A 260 17.18 -7.99 -1.62
CA ILE A 260 16.36 -6.78 -1.48
C ILE A 260 16.79 -6.02 -0.22
N ASN A 261 16.94 -6.72 0.91
CA ASN A 261 17.39 -6.16 2.17
C ASN A 261 18.77 -5.49 2.04
N ALA A 262 19.72 -6.17 1.39
CA ALA A 262 21.06 -5.63 1.16
C ALA A 262 21.03 -4.36 0.32
N GLU A 263 20.19 -4.31 -0.72
CA GLU A 263 20.03 -3.10 -1.54
C GLU A 263 19.33 -1.97 -0.76
N ILE A 264 18.33 -2.27 0.09
CA ILE A 264 17.72 -1.28 0.99
C ILE A 264 18.79 -0.66 1.89
N ILE A 265 19.62 -1.47 2.55
CA ILE A 265 20.68 -0.97 3.45
C ILE A 265 21.64 -0.05 2.68
N LYS A 266 22.12 -0.50 1.52
CA LYS A 266 23.00 0.28 0.66
C LYS A 266 22.39 1.61 0.23
N LEU A 267 21.11 1.62 -0.16
CA LEU A 267 20.38 2.82 -0.56
C LEU A 267 20.16 3.78 0.62
N MET A 268 19.91 3.24 1.82
CA MET A 268 19.75 4.03 3.04
C MET A 268 21.03 4.72 3.47
N ASP A 269 22.19 4.13 3.17
CA ASP A 269 23.51 4.75 3.37
C ASP A 269 23.80 5.85 2.34
N ASP A 270 23.25 5.75 1.12
CA ASP A 270 23.33 6.80 0.08
C ASP A 270 22.12 7.74 0.08
N ARG A 271 22.02 8.54 1.15
CA ARG A 271 20.96 9.55 1.30
C ARG A 271 20.91 10.54 0.14
N LYS A 272 22.06 10.90 -0.44
CA LYS A 272 22.12 11.87 -1.54
C LYS A 272 21.45 11.34 -2.80
N TYR A 273 21.63 10.05 -3.09
CA TYR A 273 20.92 9.40 -4.18
C TYR A 273 19.41 9.36 -3.93
N LEU A 274 18.96 8.98 -2.72
CA LEU A 274 17.53 8.99 -2.42
C LEU A 274 16.92 10.40 -2.52
N ASP A 275 17.63 11.42 -2.04
CA ASP A 275 17.22 12.82 -2.18
C ASP A 275 17.08 13.23 -3.64
N SER A 276 18.00 12.80 -4.53
CA SER A 276 17.91 13.12 -5.96
C SER A 276 16.71 12.46 -6.63
N ILE A 277 16.42 11.20 -6.31
CA ILE A 277 15.23 10.49 -6.81
C ILE A 277 13.95 11.18 -6.33
N ILE A 278 13.84 11.47 -5.03
CA ILE A 278 12.66 12.14 -4.47
C ILE A 278 12.47 13.51 -5.11
N LYS A 279 13.55 14.28 -5.28
CA LYS A 279 13.51 15.61 -5.90
C LYS A 279 13.01 15.53 -7.35
N GLU A 280 13.66 14.72 -8.18
CA GLU A 280 13.30 14.58 -9.60
C GLU A 280 11.86 14.09 -9.77
N GLY A 281 11.46 13.08 -8.99
CA GLY A 281 10.09 12.57 -9.01
C GLY A 281 9.08 13.60 -8.55
N SER A 282 9.39 14.38 -7.51
CA SER A 282 8.51 15.46 -7.02
C SER A 282 8.37 16.59 -8.04
N GLU A 283 9.43 16.94 -8.77
CA GLU A 283 9.38 17.93 -9.86
C GLU A 283 8.45 17.48 -10.99
N LYS A 284 8.61 16.24 -11.48
CA LYS A 284 7.75 15.64 -12.52
C LYS A 284 6.29 15.51 -12.05
N ALA A 285 6.08 15.08 -10.81
CA ALA A 285 4.76 14.97 -10.21
C ALA A 285 4.09 16.35 -10.08
N ASN A 286 4.83 17.36 -9.63
CA ASN A 286 4.33 18.72 -9.48
C ASN A 286 3.92 19.35 -10.82
N GLU A 287 4.69 19.12 -11.89
CA GLU A 287 4.34 19.59 -13.23
C GLU A 287 2.98 19.03 -13.69
N ARG A 288 2.77 17.72 -13.54
CA ARG A 288 1.49 17.07 -13.88
C ARG A 288 0.33 17.56 -12.99
N ALA A 289 0.57 17.61 -11.67
CA ALA A 289 -0.44 18.00 -10.70
C ALA A 289 -0.88 19.46 -10.87
N LYS A 290 0.06 20.38 -11.11
CA LYS A 290 -0.23 21.81 -11.35
C LYS A 290 -1.12 22.03 -12.55
N LYS A 291 -0.94 21.26 -13.63
CA LYS A 291 -1.82 21.35 -14.81
C LYS A 291 -3.27 21.06 -14.42
N THR A 292 -3.52 19.92 -13.78
CA THR A 292 -4.87 19.55 -13.32
C THR A 292 -5.43 20.56 -12.32
N LEU A 293 -4.63 21.03 -11.36
CA LEU A 293 -5.09 21.98 -10.36
C LEU A 293 -5.43 23.35 -10.97
N THR A 294 -4.67 23.80 -11.98
CA THR A 294 -4.96 25.04 -12.72
C THR A 294 -6.30 24.94 -13.43
N GLU A 295 -6.56 23.81 -14.10
CA GLU A 295 -7.85 23.55 -14.74
C GLU A 295 -9.00 23.50 -13.71
N VAL A 296 -8.77 22.90 -12.53
CA VAL A 296 -9.74 22.92 -11.42
C VAL A 296 -10.03 24.36 -10.97
N TYR A 297 -9.01 25.19 -10.78
CA TYR A 297 -9.16 26.59 -10.39
C TYR A 297 -9.99 27.39 -11.40
N ASP A 298 -9.79 27.15 -12.70
CA ASP A 298 -10.63 27.75 -13.75
C ASP A 298 -12.09 27.31 -13.64
N ILE A 299 -12.32 25.99 -13.49
CA ILE A 299 -13.65 25.41 -13.43
C ILE A 299 -14.46 25.95 -12.24
N ILE A 300 -13.82 26.10 -11.07
CA ILE A 300 -14.50 26.59 -9.86
C ILE A 300 -14.54 28.12 -9.78
N GLY A 301 -13.87 28.83 -10.69
CA GLY A 301 -13.90 30.29 -10.80
C GLY A 301 -12.99 31.03 -9.82
N PHE A 302 -11.84 30.45 -9.45
CA PHE A 302 -10.83 31.19 -8.67
C PHE A 302 -10.12 32.24 -9.53
N VAL A 303 -9.85 33.40 -8.94
CA VAL A 303 -9.11 34.48 -9.61
C VAL A 303 -7.64 34.06 -9.71
N LYS A 304 -7.08 34.15 -10.92
CA LYS A 304 -5.65 33.90 -11.16
C LYS A 304 -4.85 35.17 -10.93
N ASN A 305 -3.67 35.02 -10.31
CA ASN A 305 -2.65 36.06 -10.40
C ASN A 305 -2.10 36.01 -11.82
N GLU A 306 -2.40 37.02 -12.63
CA GLU A 306 -1.68 37.23 -13.89
C GLU A 306 -0.23 37.55 -13.53
N THR A 307 0.69 36.64 -13.84
CA THR A 307 2.14 36.90 -13.91
C THR A 307 2.63 36.65 -15.32
#